data_AF-A0AAD5ASQ8-F1
#
_entry.id   AF-A0AAD5ASQ8-F1
#
_cell.length_a   1.000
_cell.length_b   1.000
_cell.length_c   1.000
_cell.angle_alpha   90.00
_cell.angle_beta   90.00
_cell.angle_gamma   90.00
#
_symmetry.space_group_name_H-M   'P 1'
#
loop_
_entity.id
_entity.type
_entity.pdbx_description
1 polymer ?
#
loop_
_entity_poly.entity_id
_entity_poly.type
_entity_poly.pdbx_seq_one_letter_code
_entity_poly.pdbx_strand_id
1 'polypeptide(L)'
;MEKKVERAAEGKNMSLPASRVKLIMKSSPDVSCINQDALFLTTKATELFVQHLALTSYNNGSGKQKGTLAYRDLAKTAEETEMFQFLTDILPKKILAKDYLKSLEKMEEGDN
;
A
#
# COMPACT_ATOMS: atom_id res chain seq x y z
N MET A 1 9.59 -5.04 -37.70
CA MET A 1 8.35 -5.70 -37.21
C MET A 1 8.03 -5.06 -35.86
N GLU A 2 7.23 -4.01 -35.88
CA GLU A 2 6.91 -3.23 -34.69
C GLU A 2 5.99 -4.06 -33.79
N LYS A 3 6.38 -4.25 -32.53
CA LYS A 3 5.53 -4.91 -31.54
C LYS A 3 4.34 -4.01 -31.26
N LYS A 4 3.21 -4.36 -31.88
CA LYS A 4 1.89 -3.81 -31.57
C LYS A 4 1.60 -4.11 -30.09
N VAL A 5 1.64 -3.08 -29.25
CA VAL A 5 1.14 -3.14 -27.89
C VAL A 5 -0.37 -3.37 -28.00
N GLU A 6 -0.80 -4.61 -27.79
CA GLU A 6 -2.21 -4.92 -27.63
C GLU A 6 -2.72 -4.19 -26.40
N ARG A 7 -3.39 -3.06 -26.62
CA ARG A 7 -4.28 -2.48 -25.63
C ARG A 7 -5.40 -3.48 -25.40
N ALA A 8 -5.29 -4.26 -24.33
CA ALA A 8 -6.38 -5.07 -23.83
C ALA A 8 -7.58 -4.14 -23.57
N ALA A 9 -8.67 -4.40 -24.27
CA ALA A 9 -9.95 -3.76 -24.03
C ALA A 9 -10.54 -4.30 -22.71
N GLU A 10 -10.03 -3.89 -21.55
CA GLU A 10 -10.59 -4.23 -20.23
C GLU A 10 -11.54 -3.13 -19.74
N GLY A 11 -12.43 -2.69 -20.62
CA GLY A 11 -13.35 -1.58 -20.36
C GLY A 11 -14.64 -1.92 -19.64
N LYS A 12 -14.81 -3.10 -19.00
CA LYS A 12 -16.13 -3.48 -18.46
C LYS A 12 -16.23 -4.08 -17.07
N ASN A 13 -15.13 -4.50 -16.41
CA ASN A 13 -15.23 -5.04 -15.06
C ASN A 13 -14.24 -4.32 -14.12
N MET A 14 -14.78 -3.56 -13.16
CA MET A 14 -14.05 -3.17 -11.95
C MET A 14 -14.10 -4.39 -11.01
N SER A 15 -12.94 -4.83 -10.54
CA SER A 15 -12.79 -5.88 -9.53
C SER A 15 -13.23 -5.37 -8.15
N LEU A 16 -12.93 -4.09 -7.86
CA LEU A 16 -13.41 -3.45 -6.64
C LEU A 16 -14.86 -2.96 -6.80
N PRO A 17 -15.71 -3.16 -5.78
CA PRO A 17 -17.09 -2.67 -5.81
C PRO A 17 -17.11 -1.14 -5.70
N ALA A 18 -17.50 -0.46 -6.78
CA ALA A 18 -17.56 1.01 -6.86
C ALA A 18 -18.41 1.64 -5.74
N SER A 19 -19.44 0.95 -5.24
CA SER A 19 -20.23 1.42 -4.10
C SER A 19 -19.42 1.56 -2.81
N ARG A 20 -18.45 0.66 -2.55
CA ARG A 20 -17.56 0.73 -1.39
C ARG A 20 -16.51 1.82 -1.57
N VAL A 21 -15.95 1.95 -2.78
CA VAL A 21 -15.03 3.05 -3.10
C VAL A 21 -15.73 4.40 -2.88
N LYS A 22 -16.96 4.55 -3.39
CA LYS A 22 -17.76 5.77 -3.18
C LYS A 22 -18.02 6.06 -1.71
N LEU A 23 -18.31 5.04 -0.91
CA LEU A 23 -18.53 5.18 0.54
C LEU A 23 -17.27 5.71 1.25
N ILE A 24 -16.10 5.16 0.92
CA ILE A 24 -14.81 5.59 1.47
C ILE A 24 -14.48 7.02 1.01
N MET A 25 -14.68 7.34 -0.27
CA MET A 25 -14.48 8.71 -0.76
C MET A 25 -15.35 9.73 0.01
N LYS A 26 -16.60 9.38 0.35
CA LYS A 26 -17.52 10.21 1.13
C LYS A 26 -17.24 10.26 2.63
N SER A 27 -16.33 9.44 3.17
CA SER A 27 -15.96 9.56 4.59
C SER A 27 -15.06 10.75 4.85
N SER A 28 -14.50 11.37 3.80
CA SER A 28 -13.78 12.63 3.92
C SER A 28 -14.78 13.78 4.11
N PRO A 29 -14.59 14.66 5.13
CA PRO A 29 -15.53 15.73 5.46
C PRO A 29 -15.71 16.74 4.31
N ASP A 30 -14.73 16.87 3.42
CA ASP A 30 -14.73 17.83 2.31
C ASP A 30 -15.37 17.28 1.02
N VAL A 31 -15.86 16.04 1.01
CA VAL A 31 -16.40 15.37 -0.19
C VAL A 31 -17.92 15.30 -0.13
N SER A 32 -18.58 16.29 -0.74
CA SER A 32 -20.05 16.37 -0.80
C SER A 32 -20.66 15.58 -1.97
N CYS A 33 -20.11 15.75 -3.18
CA CYS A 33 -20.56 15.08 -4.40
C CYS A 33 -19.39 14.42 -5.14
N ILE A 34 -19.70 13.31 -5.84
CA ILE A 34 -18.73 12.54 -6.62
C ILE A 34 -19.41 12.21 -7.96
N ASN A 35 -18.82 12.66 -9.06
CA ASN A 35 -19.29 12.33 -10.40
C ASN A 35 -18.85 10.90 -10.80
N GLN A 36 -19.45 10.35 -11.86
CA GLN A 36 -19.19 8.95 -12.25
C GLN A 36 -17.77 8.72 -12.79
N ASP A 37 -17.21 9.69 -13.52
CA ASP A 37 -15.87 9.57 -14.09
C ASP A 37 -14.78 9.55 -13.00
N ALA A 38 -14.91 10.42 -11.99
CA ALA A 38 -14.04 10.41 -10.82
C ALA A 38 -14.17 9.10 -10.04
N LEU A 39 -15.39 8.60 -9.84
CA LEU A 39 -15.60 7.31 -9.18
C LEU A 39 -14.94 6.16 -9.94
N PHE A 40 -15.10 6.13 -11.26
CA PHE A 40 -14.48 5.12 -12.12
C PHE A 40 -12.95 5.19 -12.05
N LEU A 41 -12.38 6.41 -12.19
CA LEU A 41 -10.93 6.61 -12.17
C LEU A 41 -10.34 6.25 -10.81
N THR A 42 -10.94 6.69 -9.70
CA THR A 42 -10.49 6.34 -8.35
C THR A 42 -10.59 4.84 -8.10
N THR A 43 -11.65 4.18 -8.58
CA THR A 43 -11.78 2.72 -8.45
C THR A 43 -10.66 2.00 -9.18
N LYS A 44 -10.36 2.39 -10.43
CA LYS A 44 -9.24 1.81 -11.20
C LYS A 44 -7.87 2.14 -10.63
N ALA A 45 -7.67 3.36 -10.15
CA ALA A 45 -6.43 3.75 -9.47
C ALA A 45 -6.21 2.93 -8.19
N THR A 46 -7.27 2.65 -7.42
CA THR A 46 -7.20 1.84 -6.20
C THR A 46 -6.82 0.39 -6.51
N GLU A 47 -7.37 -0.20 -7.59
CA GLU A 47 -6.98 -1.53 -8.06
C GLU A 47 -5.49 -1.60 -8.40
N LEU A 48 -5.01 -0.64 -9.20
CA LEU A 48 -3.61 -0.56 -9.60
C LEU A 48 -2.69 -0.28 -8.41
N PHE A 49 -3.12 0.54 -7.47
CA PHE A 49 -2.37 0.84 -6.26
C PHE A 49 -2.15 -0.41 -5.41
N VAL A 50 -3.19 -1.22 -5.17
CA VAL A 50 -3.05 -2.47 -4.40
C VAL A 50 -2.08 -3.44 -5.08
N GLN A 51 -2.19 -3.59 -6.41
CA GLN A 51 -1.27 -4.43 -7.18
C GLN A 51 0.17 -3.92 -7.09
N HIS A 52 0.35 -2.60 -7.24
CA HIS A 52 1.66 -1.97 -7.19
C HIS A 52 2.32 -2.10 -5.81
N LEU A 53 1.56 -1.85 -4.73
CA LEU A 53 2.04 -2.04 -3.36
C LEU A 53 2.47 -3.48 -3.11
N ALA A 54 1.65 -4.45 -3.50
CA ALA A 54 1.96 -5.87 -3.32
C ALA A 54 3.23 -6.30 -4.09
N LEU A 55 3.32 -5.91 -5.37
CA LEU A 55 4.46 -6.25 -6.22
C LEU A 55 5.76 -5.58 -5.74
N THR A 56 5.71 -4.29 -5.40
CA THR A 56 6.89 -3.57 -4.89
C THR A 56 7.36 -4.17 -3.57
N SER A 57 6.43 -4.48 -2.65
CA SER A 57 6.76 -5.11 -1.38
C SER A 57 7.33 -6.52 -1.54
N TYR A 58 6.79 -7.30 -2.48
CA TYR A 58 7.30 -8.63 -2.81
C TYR A 58 8.72 -8.57 -3.40
N ASN A 59 8.98 -7.58 -4.26
CA ASN A 59 10.24 -7.42 -4.97
C ASN A 59 11.37 -6.86 -4.10
N ASN A 60 11.04 -5.95 -3.18
CA ASN A 60 12.01 -5.27 -2.31
C ASN A 60 12.20 -6.00 -0.97
N GLY A 61 11.24 -6.85 -0.59
CA GLY A 61 11.29 -7.70 0.58
C GLY A 61 12.01 -9.04 0.35
N SER A 62 11.78 -9.98 1.26
CA SER A 62 12.28 -11.36 1.11
C SER A 62 11.41 -12.23 0.18
N GLY A 63 10.38 -11.63 -0.43
CA GLY A 63 9.38 -12.33 -1.20
C GLY A 63 9.93 -13.04 -2.42
N LYS A 64 10.81 -12.41 -3.21
CA LYS A 64 11.47 -13.06 -4.36
C LYS A 64 12.21 -14.35 -4.00
N GLN A 65 12.83 -14.41 -2.83
CA GLN A 65 13.60 -15.58 -2.40
C GLN A 65 12.69 -16.67 -1.80
N LYS A 66 11.63 -16.26 -1.08
CA LYS A 66 10.76 -17.18 -0.33
C LYS A 66 9.47 -17.57 -1.06
N GLY A 67 9.16 -16.95 -2.20
CA GLY A 67 7.93 -17.19 -2.95
C GLY A 67 6.66 -16.71 -2.23
N THR A 68 6.78 -15.88 -1.19
CA THR A 68 5.65 -15.44 -0.35
C THR A 68 5.78 -13.99 0.06
N LEU A 69 4.66 -13.26 0.15
CA LEU A 69 4.63 -11.87 0.64
C LEU A 69 4.21 -11.87 2.11
N ALA A 70 5.08 -11.41 3.00
CA ALA A 70 4.77 -11.29 4.42
C ALA A 70 4.45 -9.84 4.82
N TYR A 71 3.72 -9.66 5.93
CA TYR A 71 3.42 -8.34 6.48
C TYR A 71 4.68 -7.48 6.70
N ARG A 72 5.79 -8.09 7.15
CA ARG A 72 7.05 -7.36 7.38
C ARG A 72 7.61 -6.76 6.09
N ASP A 73 7.36 -7.38 4.94
CA ASP A 73 7.79 -6.83 3.66
C ASP A 73 6.97 -5.57 3.31
N LEU A 74 5.64 -5.61 3.53
CA LEU A 74 4.76 -4.44 3.35
C LEU A 74 5.15 -3.28 4.28
N ALA A 75 5.33 -3.55 5.57
CA ALA A 75 5.73 -2.53 6.56
C ALA A 75 7.10 -1.92 6.25
N LYS A 76 8.04 -2.73 5.76
CA LYS A 76 9.35 -2.25 5.31
C LYS A 76 9.23 -1.36 4.08
N THR A 77 8.42 -1.74 3.11
CA THR A 77 8.20 -0.94 1.89
C THR A 77 7.50 0.39 2.19
N ALA A 78 6.56 0.43 3.12
CA ALA A 78 5.94 1.68 3.57
C ALA A 78 6.96 2.67 4.13
N GLU A 79 7.91 2.19 4.96
CA GLU A 79 8.92 3.04 5.59
C GLU A 79 10.10 3.41 4.66
N GLU A 80 10.46 2.57 3.69
CA GLU A 80 11.66 2.79 2.87
C GLU A 80 11.37 3.45 1.52
N THR A 81 10.10 3.49 1.09
CA THR A 81 9.71 4.04 -0.22
C THR A 81 8.89 5.31 -0.03
N GLU A 82 9.40 6.44 -0.51
CA GLU A 82 8.76 7.76 -0.34
C GLU A 82 7.29 7.78 -0.76
N MET A 83 6.96 7.16 -1.90
CA MET A 83 5.57 7.06 -2.41
C MET A 83 4.61 6.36 -1.44
N PHE A 84 5.10 5.50 -0.55
CA PHE A 84 4.29 4.73 0.39
C PHE A 84 4.35 5.26 1.83
N GLN A 85 5.03 6.37 2.09
CA GLN A 85 5.15 6.94 3.45
C GLN A 85 3.82 7.27 4.12
N PHE A 86 2.79 7.58 3.33
CA PHE A 86 1.44 7.80 3.87
C PHE A 86 0.83 6.55 4.53
N LEU A 87 1.44 5.37 4.32
CA LEU A 87 1.02 4.12 4.94
C LEU A 87 1.78 3.79 6.24
N THR A 88 2.79 4.57 6.65
CA THR A 88 3.67 4.19 7.77
C THR A 88 2.89 4.03 9.08
N ASP A 89 1.88 4.88 9.31
CA ASP A 89 1.00 4.80 10.48
C ASP A 89 -0.02 3.65 10.40
N ILE A 90 -0.32 3.19 9.18
CA ILE A 90 -1.29 2.12 8.90
C ILE A 90 -0.63 0.74 8.88
N LEU A 91 0.62 0.68 8.42
CA LEU A 91 1.44 -0.52 8.29
C LEU A 91 2.73 -0.41 9.12
N PRO A 92 2.63 -0.22 10.45
CA PRO A 92 3.81 -0.04 11.29
C PRO A 92 4.67 -1.30 11.34
N LYS A 93 5.98 -1.12 11.46
CA LYS A 93 6.92 -2.22 11.78
C LYS A 93 6.61 -2.73 13.19
N LYS A 94 6.38 -4.04 13.30
CA LYS A 94 6.12 -4.69 14.59
C LYS A 94 7.44 -4.92 15.32
N ILE A 95 7.49 -4.49 16.57
CA ILE A 95 8.58 -4.77 17.52
C ILE A 95 8.01 -5.56 18.70
N LEU A 96 8.78 -6.50 19.25
CA LEU A 96 8.36 -7.19 20.47
C LEU A 96 8.61 -6.27 21.66
N ALA A 97 7.71 -6.27 22.65
CA ALA A 97 7.84 -5.42 23.83
C ALA A 97 9.19 -5.62 24.55
N LYS A 98 9.65 -6.88 24.65
CA LYS A 98 10.98 -7.21 25.20
C LYS A 98 12.13 -6.55 24.43
N ASP A 99 12.03 -6.45 23.11
CA ASP A 99 13.08 -5.89 22.26
C ASP A 99 13.06 -4.36 22.38
N TYR A 100 11.86 -3.78 22.51
CA TYR A 100 11.69 -2.35 22.77
C TYR A 100 12.24 -1.95 24.13
N LEU A 101 11.89 -2.65 25.22
CA LEU A 101 12.42 -2.38 26.56
C LEU A 101 13.95 -2.45 26.57
N LYS A 102 14.53 -3.48 25.96
CA LYS A 102 15.98 -3.60 25.80
C LYS A 102 16.60 -2.46 24.98
N SER A 103 15.87 -1.91 24.00
CA SER A 103 16.34 -0.75 23.24
C SER A 103 16.33 0.54 24.06
N LEU A 104 15.40 0.68 25.01
CA LEU A 104 15.34 1.82 25.94
C LEU A 104 16.50 1.77 26.94
N GLU A 105 16.75 0.62 27.57
CA GLU A 105 17.88 0.41 28.51
C GLU A 105 19.21 0.79 27.85
N LYS A 106 19.41 0.42 26.58
CA LYS A 106 20.62 0.77 25.82
C LYS A 106 20.75 2.24 25.47
N MET A 107 19.65 2.98 25.34
CA MET A 107 19.71 4.43 25.13
C MET A 107 20.11 5.13 26.43
N GLU A 108 19.58 4.68 27.57
CA GLU A 108 19.91 5.23 28.89
C GLU A 108 21.38 4.97 29.29
N GLU A 109 21.94 3.82 28.92
CA GLU A 109 23.36 3.49 29.15
C GLU A 109 24.34 4.27 28.25
N GLY A 110 23.88 4.82 27.12
CA GLY A 110 24.72 5.54 26.16
C GLY A 110 24.91 7.03 26.47
N ASP A 111 24.10 7.58 27.38
CA ASP A 111 24.11 8.99 27.81
C ASP A 111 24.87 9.21 29.14
N ASN A 112 25.50 8.18 29.70
CA ASN A 112 26.24 8.21 30.99
C ASN A 112 27.70 7.76 30.82
#